data_AF-A0A0C9ZHE5-F1
#
_entry.id   AF-A0A0C9ZHE5-F1
#
_cell.length_a   1.000
_cell.length_b   1.000
_cell.length_c   1.000
_cell.angle_alpha   90.00
_cell.angle_beta   90.00
_cell.angle_gamma   90.00
#
_symmetry.space_group_name_H-M   'P 1'
#
loop_
_entity.id
_entity.type
_entity.pdbx_description
1 polymer ?
#
loop_
_entity_poly.entity_id
_entity_poly.type
_entity_poly.pdbx_seq_one_letter_code
_entity_poly.pdbx_strand_id
1 'polypeptide(L)'
;IGQANDALHGLWLALVDKAMIFCNAMQPAKSYSMRTHAWGMIHTVDNSVKKQAKIYKRCQDAMIALHADAKILSHYQELTRSHLTINTAVFQQNAHAHCGNHLPWFWSIDIPKDMESKSWMSEFYQIHWLQAKAVQDRWQEEEELLICEFQWTANFFKYCTDEWGKQKLSHDMPQSHGICCYVVRQQKVYE
;
A
#
# COMPACT_ATOMS: atom_id res chain seq x y z
N ILE A 1 5.74 32.89 -7.83
CA ILE A 1 5.98 31.42 -7.83
C ILE A 1 6.16 30.89 -6.40
N GLY A 2 6.99 31.50 -5.54
CA GLY A 2 7.17 31.08 -4.14
C GLY A 2 5.86 30.84 -3.36
N GLN A 3 4.92 31.79 -3.39
CA GLN A 3 3.61 31.63 -2.72
C GLN A 3 2.79 30.42 -3.19
N ALA A 4 2.92 29.99 -4.45
CA ALA A 4 2.25 28.78 -4.93
C ALA A 4 2.91 27.52 -4.35
N ASN A 5 4.24 27.50 -4.24
CA ASN A 5 4.97 26.41 -3.60
C ASN A 5 4.65 26.33 -2.10
N ASP A 6 4.58 27.45 -1.41
CA ASP A 6 4.21 27.50 0.01
C ASP A 6 2.78 26.99 0.22
N ALA A 7 1.85 27.37 -0.66
CA ALA A 7 0.47 26.91 -0.61
C ALA A 7 0.37 25.41 -0.88
N LEU A 8 1.11 24.88 -1.87
CA LEU A 8 1.16 23.45 -2.13
C LEU A 8 1.80 22.69 -0.96
N HIS A 9 2.90 23.18 -0.40
CA HIS A 9 3.54 22.56 0.76
C HIS A 9 2.60 22.55 1.98
N GLY A 10 1.91 23.65 2.23
CA GLY A 10 0.88 23.73 3.27
C GLY A 10 -0.29 22.77 3.02
N LEU A 11 -0.66 22.56 1.76
CA LEU A 11 -1.71 21.61 1.37
C LEU A 11 -1.28 20.17 1.66
N TRP A 12 -0.06 19.80 1.29
CA TRP A 12 0.53 18.49 1.62
C TRP A 12 0.51 18.23 3.11
N LEU A 13 1.06 19.16 3.90
CA LEU A 13 1.14 19.04 5.35
C LEU A 13 -0.24 18.84 5.99
N ALA A 14 -1.24 19.60 5.54
CA ALA A 14 -2.59 19.49 6.06
C ALA A 14 -3.26 18.16 5.66
N LEU A 15 -3.02 17.65 4.45
CA LEU A 15 -3.56 16.34 4.04
C LEU A 15 -2.94 15.19 4.84
N VAL A 16 -1.62 15.24 5.06
CA VAL A 16 -0.92 14.24 5.88
C VAL A 16 -1.40 14.29 7.33
N ASP A 17 -1.50 15.47 7.93
CA ASP A 17 -1.98 15.65 9.31
C ASP A 17 -3.40 15.10 9.48
N LYS A 18 -4.28 15.37 8.51
CA LYS A 18 -5.65 14.83 8.51
C LYS A 18 -5.68 13.31 8.40
N ALA A 19 -4.80 12.70 7.61
CA ALA A 19 -4.66 11.24 7.53
C ALA A 19 -4.14 10.64 8.84
N MET A 20 -3.17 11.28 9.48
CA MET A 20 -2.64 10.86 10.77
C MET A 20 -3.70 10.92 11.87
N ILE A 21 -4.48 12.00 11.95
CA ILE A 21 -5.61 12.13 12.88
C ILE A 21 -6.62 11.00 12.65
N PHE A 22 -6.89 10.65 11.39
CA PHE A 22 -7.81 9.56 11.08
C PHE A 22 -7.30 8.21 11.60
N CYS A 23 -6.03 7.89 11.38
CA CYS A 23 -5.43 6.65 11.85
C CYS A 23 -5.30 6.59 13.38
N ASN A 24 -4.86 7.68 14.02
CA ASN A 24 -4.52 7.68 15.45
C ASN A 24 -5.72 7.96 16.36
N ALA A 25 -6.68 8.76 15.90
CA ALA A 25 -7.79 9.21 16.74
C ALA A 25 -9.15 8.66 16.31
N MET A 26 -9.43 8.51 15.01
CA MET A 26 -10.74 8.00 14.56
C MET A 26 -10.84 6.47 14.63
N GLN A 27 -9.86 5.75 14.10
CA GLN A 27 -9.89 4.29 14.06
C GLN A 27 -9.95 3.63 15.46
N PRO A 28 -9.15 4.05 16.46
CA PRO A 28 -9.19 3.44 17.78
C PRO A 28 -10.23 4.06 18.73
N ALA A 29 -11.03 5.05 18.31
CA ALA A 29 -11.95 5.74 19.21
C ALA A 29 -13.11 4.83 19.68
N LYS A 30 -13.14 4.55 20.98
CA LYS A 30 -14.15 3.69 21.62
C LYS A 30 -15.37 4.45 22.15
N SER A 31 -15.28 5.77 22.30
CA SER A 31 -16.34 6.59 22.89
C SER A 31 -16.84 7.69 21.95
N TYR A 32 -18.09 8.12 22.16
CA TYR A 32 -18.69 9.24 21.42
C TYR A 32 -17.88 10.53 21.58
N SER A 33 -17.43 10.84 22.80
CA SER A 33 -16.62 12.04 23.08
C SER A 33 -15.30 12.05 22.31
N MET A 34 -14.59 10.92 22.28
CA MET A 34 -13.34 10.80 21.51
C MET A 34 -13.57 10.98 20.01
N ARG A 35 -14.65 10.41 19.46
CA ARG A 35 -15.03 10.60 18.05
C ARG A 35 -15.34 12.07 17.76
N THR A 36 -16.10 12.75 18.62
CA THR A 36 -16.42 14.17 18.44
C THR A 36 -15.16 15.04 18.48
N HIS A 37 -14.24 14.77 19.42
CA HIS A 37 -12.96 15.48 19.50
C HIS A 37 -12.12 15.27 18.24
N ALA A 38 -12.00 14.03 17.77
CA ALA A 38 -11.31 13.71 16.53
C ALA A 38 -11.95 14.42 15.32
N TRP A 39 -13.28 14.53 15.27
CA TRP A 39 -13.98 15.28 14.21
C TRP A 39 -13.67 16.78 14.27
N GLY A 40 -13.58 17.36 15.48
CA GLY A 40 -13.15 18.75 15.67
C GLY A 40 -11.74 19.01 15.13
N MET A 41 -10.81 18.08 15.36
CA MET A 41 -9.46 18.16 14.79
C MET A 41 -9.49 18.06 13.26
N ILE A 42 -10.24 17.09 12.70
CA ILE A 42 -10.41 16.93 11.24
C ILE A 42 -10.98 18.21 10.60
N HIS A 43 -11.99 18.83 11.21
CA HIS A 43 -12.57 20.08 10.71
C HIS A 43 -11.58 21.24 10.73
N THR A 44 -10.74 21.30 11.76
CA THR A 44 -9.67 22.31 11.87
C THR A 44 -8.67 22.15 10.73
N VAL A 45 -8.24 20.92 10.46
CA VAL A 45 -7.33 20.63 9.34
C VAL A 45 -8.00 20.86 7.99
N ASP A 46 -9.28 20.51 7.83
CA ASP A 46 -10.05 20.81 6.61
C ASP A 46 -10.13 22.30 6.29
N ASN A 47 -10.19 23.15 7.31
CA ASN A 47 -10.15 24.60 7.12
C ASN A 47 -8.77 25.04 6.62
N SER A 48 -7.69 24.44 7.12
CA SER A 48 -6.33 24.65 6.61
C SER A 48 -6.19 24.20 5.16
N VAL A 49 -6.70 23.01 4.80
CA VAL A 49 -6.73 22.51 3.41
C VAL A 49 -7.46 23.50 2.50
N LYS A 50 -8.66 23.95 2.90
CA LYS A 50 -9.45 24.93 2.13
C LYS A 50 -8.71 26.26 1.98
N LYS A 51 -8.02 26.74 3.01
CA LYS A 51 -7.24 27.98 2.98
C LYS A 51 -6.11 27.86 1.96
N GLN A 52 -5.32 26.79 2.02
CA GLN A 52 -4.18 26.59 1.11
C GLN A 52 -4.63 26.38 -0.33
N ALA A 53 -5.69 25.60 -0.55
CA ALA A 53 -6.30 25.43 -1.86
C ALA A 53 -6.75 26.76 -2.49
N LYS A 54 -7.33 27.67 -1.69
CA LYS A 54 -7.72 29.02 -2.17
C LYS A 54 -6.52 29.88 -2.53
N ILE A 55 -5.46 29.86 -1.73
CA ILE A 55 -4.24 30.62 -2.02
C ILE A 55 -3.61 30.11 -3.32
N TYR A 56 -3.49 28.79 -3.46
CA TYR A 56 -2.95 28.17 -4.67
C TYR A 56 -3.75 28.55 -5.93
N LYS A 57 -5.10 28.44 -5.89
CA LYS A 57 -5.95 28.81 -7.03
C LYS A 57 -5.74 30.26 -7.47
N ARG A 58 -5.66 31.20 -6.51
CA ARG A 58 -5.36 32.61 -6.83
C ARG A 58 -4.00 32.79 -7.48
N CYS A 59 -2.99 32.05 -7.02
CA CYS A 59 -1.67 32.08 -7.65
C CYS A 59 -1.71 31.51 -9.07
N GLN A 60 -2.48 30.44 -9.30
CA GLN A 60 -2.67 29.86 -10.63
C GLN A 60 -3.39 30.83 -11.57
N ASP A 61 -4.49 31.46 -11.12
CA ASP A 61 -5.22 32.47 -11.89
C ASP A 61 -4.30 33.62 -12.31
N ALA A 62 -3.42 34.07 -11.39
CA ALA A 62 -2.42 35.09 -11.68
C ALA A 62 -1.37 34.62 -12.69
N MET A 63 -0.92 33.36 -12.63
CA MET A 63 0.02 32.80 -13.61
C MET A 63 -0.59 32.73 -15.01
N ILE A 64 -1.87 32.37 -15.11
CA ILE A 64 -2.61 32.34 -16.38
C ILE A 64 -2.77 33.76 -16.92
N ALA A 65 -3.18 34.72 -16.08
CA ALA A 65 -3.34 36.12 -16.49
C ALA A 65 -2.03 36.75 -16.99
N LEU A 66 -0.90 36.38 -16.38
CA LEU A 66 0.42 36.84 -16.77
C LEU A 66 1.02 36.09 -17.98
N HIS A 67 0.28 35.15 -18.58
CA HIS A 67 0.73 34.31 -19.69
C HIS A 67 2.08 33.64 -19.39
N ALA A 68 2.19 33.03 -18.20
CA ALA A 68 3.37 32.28 -17.81
C ALA A 68 3.72 31.19 -18.84
N ASP A 69 5.00 30.86 -18.93
CA ASP A 69 5.50 29.85 -19.88
C ASP A 69 4.73 28.52 -19.75
N ALA A 70 4.51 27.85 -20.89
CA ALA A 70 3.77 26.59 -20.97
C ALA A 70 4.39 25.51 -20.07
N LYS A 71 5.72 25.54 -19.88
CA LYS A 71 6.40 24.66 -18.94
C LYS A 71 5.97 24.89 -17.50
N ILE A 72 5.78 26.15 -17.08
CA ILE A 72 5.32 26.52 -15.73
C ILE A 72 3.86 26.11 -15.55
N LEU A 73 3.01 26.34 -16.56
CA LEU A 73 1.60 25.96 -16.50
C LEU A 73 1.39 24.43 -16.50
N SER A 74 2.28 23.66 -17.17
CA SER A 74 2.26 22.19 -17.08
C SER A 74 2.63 21.66 -15.69
N HIS A 75 3.47 22.41 -14.97
CA HIS A 75 3.92 22.05 -13.63
C HIS A 75 2.89 22.44 -12.55
N TYR A 76 2.19 23.56 -12.72
CA TYR A 76 1.15 24.04 -11.80
C TYR A 76 -0.26 23.81 -12.38
N GLN A 77 -0.74 22.56 -12.27
CA GLN A 77 -2.02 22.14 -12.84
C GLN A 77 -3.23 22.56 -11.99
N GLU A 78 -4.43 22.46 -12.56
CA GLU A 78 -5.66 22.84 -11.86
C GLU A 78 -5.94 21.95 -10.63
N LEU A 79 -6.38 22.59 -9.55
CA LEU A 79 -6.75 21.92 -8.31
C LEU A 79 -8.24 21.60 -8.28
N THR A 80 -8.57 20.38 -8.69
CA THR A 80 -9.91 19.80 -8.61
C THR A 80 -10.29 19.37 -7.19
N ARG A 81 -11.59 19.40 -6.86
CA ARG A 81 -12.12 18.96 -5.56
C ARG A 81 -11.83 17.49 -5.26
N SER A 82 -11.76 16.65 -6.29
CA SER A 82 -11.37 15.23 -6.18
C SER A 82 -9.98 15.07 -5.56
N HIS A 83 -9.03 15.94 -5.89
CA HIS A 83 -7.67 15.91 -5.37
C HIS A 83 -7.56 16.31 -3.89
N LEU A 84 -8.58 16.99 -3.36
CA LEU A 84 -8.66 17.41 -1.95
C LEU A 84 -9.37 16.40 -1.06
N THR A 85 -9.99 15.38 -1.67
CA THR A 85 -10.66 14.31 -0.94
C THR A 85 -9.60 13.33 -0.48
N ILE A 86 -9.54 13.08 0.84
CA ILE A 86 -8.59 12.11 1.39
C ILE A 86 -8.97 10.74 0.88
N ASN A 87 -8.12 10.18 0.05
CA ASN A 87 -8.14 8.76 -0.20
C ASN A 87 -7.42 8.09 0.96
N THR A 88 -8.15 7.68 1.99
CA THR A 88 -7.57 6.99 3.14
C THR A 88 -6.82 5.72 2.70
N ALA A 89 -7.19 5.12 1.56
CA ALA A 89 -6.49 3.98 0.97
C ALA A 89 -5.05 4.31 0.51
N VAL A 90 -4.72 5.59 0.25
CA VAL A 90 -3.32 6.01 -0.01
C VAL A 90 -2.46 5.90 1.26
N PHE A 91 -3.07 6.09 2.43
CA PHE A 91 -2.39 6.03 3.73
C PHE A 91 -2.55 4.65 4.41
N GLN A 92 -3.50 3.83 3.95
CA GLN A 92 -3.69 2.45 4.40
C GLN A 92 -3.06 1.49 3.38
N GLN A 93 -1.77 1.19 3.56
CA GLN A 93 -1.03 0.24 2.71
C GLN A 93 -1.57 -1.20 2.78
N ASN A 94 -2.42 -1.52 3.76
CA ASN A 94 -3.03 -2.85 3.92
C ASN A 94 -4.39 -3.01 3.20
N ALA A 95 -4.86 -2.01 2.45
CA ALA A 95 -6.10 -2.12 1.68
C ALA A 95 -5.81 -2.93 0.40
N HIS A 96 -6.27 -4.19 0.41
CA HIS A 96 -6.18 -5.11 -0.72
C HIS A 96 -6.75 -4.46 -2.00
N ALA A 97 -6.02 -4.60 -3.11
CA ALA A 97 -6.24 -4.02 -4.44
C ALA A 97 -5.95 -2.51 -4.56
N HIS A 98 -4.70 -2.18 -4.89
CA HIS A 98 -4.35 -0.91 -5.55
C HIS A 98 -4.94 -0.87 -6.96
N CYS A 99 -6.23 -0.55 -7.08
CA CYS A 99 -6.79 -0.09 -8.35
C CYS A 99 -6.52 1.41 -8.49
N GLY A 100 -5.54 1.76 -9.32
CA GLY A 100 -5.55 2.91 -10.24
C GLY A 100 -5.91 4.32 -9.74
N ASN A 101 -5.96 4.59 -8.43
CA ASN A 101 -6.23 5.93 -7.94
C ASN A 101 -4.96 6.77 -8.07
N HIS A 102 -4.80 7.38 -9.25
CA HIS A 102 -3.76 8.36 -9.54
C HIS A 102 -3.66 9.35 -8.38
N LEU A 103 -2.56 9.29 -7.64
CA LEU A 103 -2.18 10.33 -6.69
C LEU A 103 -2.31 11.67 -7.43
N PRO A 104 -2.93 12.70 -6.82
CA PRO A 104 -2.96 14.03 -7.40
C PRO A 104 -1.58 14.45 -7.88
N TRP A 105 -1.49 15.10 -9.05
CA TRP A 105 -0.25 15.55 -9.68
C TRP A 105 0.67 16.33 -8.71
N PHE A 106 0.08 17.03 -7.74
CA PHE A 106 0.83 17.81 -6.77
C PHE A 106 1.69 16.96 -5.83
N TRP A 107 1.42 15.65 -5.68
CA TRP A 107 2.25 14.71 -4.90
C TRP A 107 3.57 14.37 -5.58
N SER A 108 3.68 14.61 -6.88
CA SER A 108 4.91 14.37 -7.66
C SER A 108 5.77 15.61 -7.81
N ILE A 109 5.37 16.74 -7.20
CA ILE A 109 6.18 17.96 -7.23
C ILE A 109 7.24 17.88 -6.12
N ASP A 110 8.50 17.88 -6.53
CA ASP A 110 9.62 18.15 -5.64
C ASP A 110 9.58 19.62 -5.21
N ILE A 111 8.93 19.89 -4.08
CA ILE A 111 8.95 21.21 -3.46
C ILE A 111 10.32 21.38 -2.79
N PRO A 112 11.15 22.38 -3.18
CA PRO A 112 12.46 22.61 -2.59
C PRO A 112 12.38 22.77 -1.07
N LYS A 113 13.35 22.13 -0.44
CA LYS A 113 13.39 21.73 0.96
C LYS A 113 13.78 22.90 1.88
N ASP A 114 12.81 23.67 2.34
CA ASP A 114 12.92 24.43 3.59
C ASP A 114 12.46 23.56 4.79
N MET A 115 12.87 22.28 4.80
CA MET A 115 12.44 21.27 5.79
C MET A 115 13.23 21.32 7.12
N GLU A 116 13.46 22.51 7.67
CA GLU A 116 13.94 22.64 9.05
C GLU A 116 12.78 22.60 10.07
N SER A 117 11.53 22.73 9.61
CA SER A 117 10.43 23.09 10.51
C SER A 117 9.69 21.94 11.21
N LYS A 118 9.81 20.65 10.80
CA LYS A 118 8.87 19.61 11.28
C LYS A 118 9.51 18.23 11.49
N SER A 119 9.99 17.97 12.71
CA SER A 119 10.47 16.64 13.19
C SER A 119 9.49 15.49 12.93
N TRP A 120 8.19 15.76 12.94
CA TRP A 120 7.18 14.72 12.70
C TRP A 120 7.10 14.27 11.23
N MET A 121 7.52 15.12 10.26
CA MET A 121 7.52 14.75 8.85
C MET A 121 8.61 13.71 8.54
N SER A 122 9.79 13.82 9.14
CA SER A 122 10.83 12.81 9.00
C SER A 122 10.38 11.46 9.57
N GLU A 123 9.71 11.46 10.73
CA GLU A 123 9.13 10.25 11.31
C GLU A 123 8.06 9.65 10.39
N PHE A 124 7.19 10.49 9.82
CA PHE A 124 6.17 10.04 8.87
C PHE A 124 6.76 9.36 7.64
N TYR A 125 7.77 9.97 7.00
CA TYR A 125 8.45 9.37 5.85
C TYR A 125 9.19 8.09 6.23
N GLN A 126 9.85 8.06 7.40
CA GLN A 126 10.53 6.87 7.90
C GLN A 126 9.55 5.72 8.14
N ILE A 127 8.41 5.96 8.79
CA ILE A 127 7.38 4.94 9.04
C ILE A 127 6.81 4.40 7.73
N HIS A 128 6.46 5.28 6.78
CA HIS A 128 5.92 4.85 5.48
C HIS A 128 6.93 4.06 4.67
N TRP A 129 8.20 4.47 4.71
CA TRP A 129 9.30 3.73 4.08
C TRP A 129 9.51 2.35 4.74
N LEU A 130 9.52 2.29 6.08
CA LEU A 130 9.66 1.03 6.82
C LEU A 130 8.51 0.07 6.53
N GLN A 131 7.27 0.56 6.43
CA GLN A 131 6.11 -0.27 6.10
C GLN A 131 6.15 -0.75 4.64
N ALA A 132 6.48 0.12 3.69
CA ALA A 132 6.64 -0.27 2.29
C ALA A 132 7.75 -1.32 2.13
N LYS A 133 8.86 -1.15 2.85
CA LYS A 133 9.94 -2.13 2.91
C LYS A 133 9.47 -3.45 3.52
N ALA A 134 8.76 -3.43 4.64
CA ALA A 134 8.24 -4.66 5.26
C ALA A 134 7.24 -5.42 4.37
N VAL A 135 6.47 -4.72 3.53
CA VAL A 135 5.61 -5.34 2.51
C VAL A 135 6.45 -5.99 1.41
N GLN A 136 7.47 -5.29 0.92
CA GLN A 136 8.40 -5.82 -0.07
C GLN A 136 9.12 -7.06 0.44
N ASP A 137 9.70 -6.98 1.65
CA ASP A 137 10.42 -8.09 2.29
C ASP A 137 9.49 -9.30 2.47
N ARG A 138 8.23 -9.10 2.87
CA ARG A 138 7.24 -10.18 2.98
C ARG A 138 6.90 -10.82 1.64
N TRP A 139 6.72 -10.03 0.58
CA TRP A 139 6.46 -10.59 -0.75
C TRP A 139 7.63 -11.41 -1.25
N GLN A 140 8.87 -10.99 -0.94
CA GLN A 140 10.06 -11.76 -1.27
C GLN A 140 10.12 -13.08 -0.49
N GLU A 141 9.80 -13.05 0.81
CA GLU A 141 9.68 -14.27 1.63
C GLU A 141 8.58 -15.20 1.10
N GLU A 142 7.40 -14.69 0.75
CA GLU A 142 6.29 -15.48 0.19
C GLU A 142 6.68 -16.15 -1.14
N GLU A 143 7.44 -15.47 -2.00
CA GLU A 143 7.94 -16.05 -3.25
C GLU A 143 8.88 -17.24 -2.98
N GLU A 144 9.84 -17.08 -2.07
CA GLU A 144 10.77 -18.15 -1.68
C GLU A 144 10.03 -19.34 -1.04
N LEU A 145 9.06 -19.06 -0.16
CA LEU A 145 8.22 -20.08 0.47
C LEU A 145 7.41 -20.86 -0.56
N LEU A 146 6.77 -20.17 -1.52
CA LEU A 146 6.01 -20.84 -2.58
C LEU A 146 6.88 -21.78 -3.40
N ILE A 147 8.10 -21.36 -3.78
CA ILE A 147 9.04 -22.22 -4.51
C ILE A 147 9.39 -23.47 -3.69
N CYS A 148 9.67 -23.29 -2.40
CA CYS A 148 9.97 -24.39 -1.49
C CYS A 148 8.78 -25.35 -1.32
N GLU A 149 7.56 -24.81 -1.17
CA GLU A 149 6.33 -25.60 -1.04
C GLU A 149 6.03 -26.42 -2.31
N PHE A 150 6.22 -25.84 -3.50
CA PHE A 150 6.09 -26.57 -4.76
C PHE A 150 7.11 -27.72 -4.85
N GLN A 151 8.36 -27.46 -4.48
CA GLN A 151 9.41 -28.49 -4.46
C GLN A 151 9.11 -29.59 -3.45
N TRP A 152 8.65 -29.23 -2.24
CA TRP A 152 8.23 -30.17 -1.21
C TRP A 152 7.06 -31.02 -1.66
N THR A 153 6.07 -30.43 -2.32
CA THR A 153 4.92 -31.15 -2.86
C THR A 153 5.36 -32.17 -3.92
N ALA A 154 6.24 -31.77 -4.85
CA ALA A 154 6.79 -32.70 -5.84
C ALA A 154 7.62 -33.82 -5.21
N ASN A 155 8.45 -33.50 -4.20
CA ASN A 155 9.24 -34.49 -3.47
C ASN A 155 8.38 -35.44 -2.65
N PHE A 156 7.28 -34.95 -2.07
CA PHE A 156 6.31 -35.76 -1.33
C PHE A 156 5.64 -36.77 -2.26
N PHE A 157 5.22 -36.36 -3.45
CA PHE A 157 4.66 -37.29 -4.44
C PHE A 157 5.66 -38.36 -4.86
N LYS A 158 6.92 -37.99 -5.14
CA LYS A 158 8.00 -38.95 -5.43
C LYS A 158 8.26 -39.92 -4.27
N TYR A 159 8.29 -39.40 -3.04
CA TYR A 159 8.44 -40.23 -1.85
C TYR A 159 7.29 -41.24 -1.73
N CYS A 160 6.04 -40.81 -1.94
CA CYS A 160 4.89 -41.71 -1.95
C CYS A 160 5.01 -42.78 -3.02
N THR A 161 5.41 -42.44 -4.26
CA THR A 161 5.60 -43.44 -5.32
C THR A 161 6.68 -44.46 -4.95
N ASP A 162 7.78 -44.02 -4.35
CA ASP A 162 8.89 -44.90 -3.95
C ASP A 162 8.49 -45.83 -2.79
N GLU A 163 7.78 -45.32 -1.77
CA GLU A 163 7.31 -46.13 -0.64
C GLU A 163 6.32 -47.22 -1.06
N TRP A 164 5.36 -46.88 -1.92
CA TRP A 164 4.46 -47.88 -2.50
C TRP A 164 5.22 -48.89 -3.38
N GLY A 165 6.24 -48.44 -4.12
CA GLY A 165 7.14 -49.31 -4.88
C GLY A 165 7.89 -50.33 -4.00
N LYS A 166 8.39 -49.91 -2.82
CA LYS A 166 9.05 -50.80 -1.86
C LYS A 166 8.09 -51.85 -1.28
N GLN A 167 6.86 -51.46 -0.95
CA GLN A 167 5.84 -52.39 -0.45
C GLN A 167 5.42 -53.44 -1.48
N LYS A 168 5.44 -53.07 -2.78
CA LYS A 168 5.21 -54.03 -3.87
C LYS A 168 6.28 -55.12 -3.89
N LEU A 169 7.56 -54.75 -3.76
CA LEU A 169 8.69 -55.69 -3.76
C LEU A 169 8.68 -56.65 -2.56
N SER A 170 8.17 -56.21 -1.39
CA SER A 170 8.13 -57.05 -0.19
C SER A 170 6.99 -58.08 -0.18
N HIS A 171 5.95 -57.88 -1.01
CA HIS A 171 4.71 -58.68 -0.99
C HIS A 171 4.52 -59.58 -2.22
N ASP A 172 5.58 -59.81 -3.01
CA ASP A 172 5.55 -60.59 -4.26
C ASP A 172 5.47 -62.12 -4.05
N MET A 173 4.57 -62.55 -3.15
CA MET A 173 4.27 -63.95 -2.84
C MET A 173 2.92 -64.35 -3.46
N PRO A 174 2.73 -65.60 -3.93
CA PRO A 174 1.54 -66.03 -4.67
C PRO A 174 0.18 -65.79 -3.96
N GLN A 175 0.17 -65.74 -2.62
CA GLN A 175 -1.03 -65.53 -1.80
C GLN A 175 -1.42 -64.05 -1.63
N SER A 176 -0.64 -63.11 -2.16
CA SER A 176 -0.75 -61.65 -1.89
C SER A 176 -1.28 -60.82 -3.07
N HIS A 177 -1.83 -61.46 -4.12
CA HIS A 177 -2.22 -60.78 -5.37
C HIS A 177 -3.15 -59.57 -5.18
N GLY A 178 -4.10 -59.62 -4.23
CA GLY A 178 -5.01 -58.51 -3.95
C GLY A 178 -4.30 -57.27 -3.38
N ILE A 179 -3.29 -57.49 -2.54
CA ILE A 179 -2.46 -56.42 -1.95
C ILE A 179 -1.61 -55.77 -3.05
N CYS A 180 -1.02 -56.57 -3.95
CA CYS A 180 -0.27 -56.04 -5.09
C CYS A 180 -1.13 -55.18 -6.03
N CYS A 181 -2.38 -55.59 -6.33
CA CYS A 181 -3.29 -54.77 -7.14
C CYS A 181 -3.65 -53.43 -6.46
N TYR A 182 -3.85 -53.44 -5.13
CA TYR A 182 -4.13 -52.21 -4.37
C TYR A 182 -2.93 -51.27 -4.36
N VAL A 183 -1.72 -51.77 -4.12
CA VAL A 183 -0.48 -50.98 -4.11
C VAL A 183 -0.22 -50.36 -5.49
N VAL A 184 -0.40 -51.10 -6.58
CA VAL A 184 -0.26 -50.55 -7.95
C VAL A 184 -1.28 -49.46 -8.23
N ARG A 185 -2.52 -49.59 -7.73
CA ARG A 185 -3.53 -48.55 -7.85
C ARG A 185 -3.14 -47.30 -7.08
N GLN A 186 -2.62 -47.43 -5.85
CA GLN A 186 -2.16 -46.30 -5.04
C GLN A 186 -0.95 -45.61 -5.67
N GLN A 187 0.00 -46.37 -6.23
CA GLN A 187 1.16 -45.81 -6.91
C GLN A 187 0.75 -44.92 -8.10
N LYS A 188 -0.23 -45.34 -8.91
CA LYS A 188 -0.78 -44.53 -10.02
C LYS A 188 -1.50 -43.25 -9.60
N VAL A 189 -1.89 -43.10 -8.34
CA VAL A 189 -2.54 -41.87 -7.86
C VAL A 189 -1.50 -40.76 -7.63
N TYR A 190 -0.23 -41.14 -7.45
CA TYR A 190 0.86 -40.23 -7.11
C TYR A 190 1.90 -40.08 -8.24
N GLU A 191 1.72 -40.78 -9.37
CA GLU A 191 2.42 -40.59 -10.65
C GLU A 191 1.85 -39.38 -11.42
#